data_AF-A0A7X3G271-F1
#
_entry.id   AF-A0A7X3G271-F1
#
_cell.length_a   1.000
_cell.length_b   1.000
_cell.length_c   1.000
_cell.angle_alpha   90.00
_cell.angle_beta   90.00
_cell.angle_gamma   90.00
#
_symmetry.space_group_name_H-M   'P 1'
#
loop_
_entity.id
_entity.type
_entity.pdbx_description
1 polymer ?
#
loop_
_entity_poly.entity_id
_entity_poly.type
_entity_poly.pdbx_seq_one_letter_code
_entity_poly.pdbx_strand_id
1 'polypeptide(L)'
;MPLLPVLSSLLSRASRALGLESVDAFPPGHRYPHTRWDRAYFDIASDLTADRMETAICEAITNTPMVFAHITHPTPRMQRALLAIIHARLRRGGTAPTDLVAMLIDACDSPRTPEALPGLRAALASTDGYDPSMRIAHLQAWLADMPAAFDVIEAPVRVRG
;
A
#
# COMPACT_ATOMS: atom_id res chain seq x y z
N MET A 1 6.55 17.54 38.04
CA MET A 1 6.98 17.17 36.67
C MET A 1 6.94 15.65 36.59
N PRO A 2 6.03 15.03 35.83
CA PRO A 2 5.89 13.58 35.86
C PRO A 2 7.11 12.96 35.17
N LEU A 3 7.92 12.22 35.92
CA LEU A 3 9.15 11.56 35.46
C LEU A 3 8.87 10.40 34.48
N LEU A 4 7.70 9.78 34.61
CA LEU A 4 7.26 8.65 33.80
C LEU A 4 7.14 8.95 32.29
N PRO A 5 6.48 10.04 31.83
CA PRO A 5 6.40 10.37 30.41
C PRO A 5 7.75 10.80 29.79
N VAL A 6 8.68 11.33 30.59
CA VAL A 6 10.02 11.67 30.11
C VAL A 6 10.83 10.39 29.88
N LEU A 7 10.81 9.47 30.85
CA LEU A 7 11.45 8.17 30.75
C LEU A 7 10.89 7.33 29.59
N SER A 8 9.58 7.27 29.42
CA SER A 8 8.98 6.54 28.29
C SER A 8 9.40 7.14 26.94
N SER A 9 9.47 8.47 26.82
CA SER A 9 9.92 9.12 25.59
C SER A 9 11.40 8.84 25.27
N LEU A 10 12.24 8.69 26.29
CA LEU A 10 13.66 8.38 26.12
C LEU A 10 13.86 6.90 25.84
N LEU A 11 13.08 6.03 26.49
CA LEU A 11 13.11 4.58 26.26
C LEU A 11 12.61 4.26 24.84
N SER A 12 11.51 4.87 24.37
CA SER A 12 11.07 4.71 22.98
C SER A 12 12.08 5.27 21.98
N ARG A 13 12.78 6.36 22.30
CA ARG A 13 13.86 6.88 21.44
C ARG A 13 15.06 5.95 21.41
N ALA A 14 15.44 5.37 22.56
CA ALA A 14 16.52 4.41 22.65
C ALA A 14 16.16 3.07 21.99
N SER A 15 14.92 2.60 22.16
CA SER A 15 14.36 1.40 21.54
C SER A 15 14.31 1.53 20.01
N ARG A 16 13.86 2.69 19.47
CA ARG A 16 13.99 3.02 18.05
C ARG A 16 15.44 3.05 17.57
N ALA A 17 16.35 3.58 18.39
CA ALA A 17 17.78 3.61 18.06
C ALA A 17 18.44 2.22 18.11
N LEU A 18 17.84 1.28 18.84
CA LEU A 18 18.31 -0.10 19.03
C LEU A 18 17.64 -1.11 18.07
N GLY A 19 16.63 -0.73 17.28
CA GLY A 19 15.99 -1.64 16.34
C GLY A 19 14.91 -2.55 16.96
N LEU A 20 14.52 -2.33 18.22
CA LEU A 20 13.76 -3.32 19.01
C LEU A 20 12.24 -3.19 18.90
N GLU A 21 11.73 -2.22 18.14
CA GLU A 21 10.30 -2.01 17.93
C GLU A 21 9.94 -2.12 16.45
N SER A 22 8.85 -2.84 16.14
CA SER A 22 8.23 -2.73 14.84
C SER A 22 7.73 -1.30 14.62
N VAL A 23 7.98 -0.75 13.45
CA VAL A 23 7.54 0.60 13.08
C VAL A 23 6.20 0.55 12.36
N ASP A 24 5.49 1.66 12.38
CA ASP A 24 4.20 1.92 11.71
C ASP A 24 4.31 3.01 10.62
N ALA A 25 5.52 3.48 10.34
CA ALA A 25 5.78 4.67 9.52
C ALA A 25 7.18 4.64 8.92
N PHE A 26 7.33 5.30 7.76
CA PHE A 26 8.66 5.57 7.21
C PHE A 26 9.49 6.53 8.09
N PRO A 27 10.83 6.49 7.98
CA PRO A 27 11.71 7.45 8.65
C PRO A 27 11.40 8.91 8.28
N PRO A 28 11.70 9.88 9.17
CA PRO A 28 11.55 11.30 8.88
C PRO A 28 12.29 11.72 7.60
N GLY A 29 11.70 12.61 6.81
CA GLY A 29 12.28 13.07 5.54
C GLY A 29 11.98 12.18 4.32
N HIS A 30 11.28 11.06 4.51
CA HIS A 30 10.82 10.23 3.40
C HIS A 30 9.83 10.96 2.49
N ARG A 31 9.83 10.62 1.19
CA ARG A 31 8.94 11.23 0.17
C ARG A 31 7.46 11.07 0.51
N TYR A 32 7.09 10.00 1.20
CA TYR A 32 5.71 9.70 1.60
C TYR A 32 5.57 9.73 3.13
N PRO A 33 5.51 10.92 3.75
CA PRO A 33 5.52 11.05 5.21
C PRO A 33 4.19 10.65 5.87
N HIS A 34 3.10 10.63 5.10
CA HIS A 34 1.75 10.32 5.59
C HIS A 34 1.40 8.84 5.50
N THR A 35 2.24 8.03 4.85
CA THR A 35 2.05 6.58 4.80
C THR A 35 2.23 6.00 6.20
N ARG A 36 1.24 5.22 6.61
CA ARG A 36 1.21 4.49 7.88
C ARG A 36 0.71 3.08 7.66
N TRP A 37 1.10 2.16 8.52
CA TRP A 37 0.63 0.78 8.47
C TRP A 37 0.45 0.22 9.89
N ASP A 38 -0.44 -0.76 10.02
CA ASP A 38 -0.69 -1.43 11.30
C ASP A 38 0.42 -2.46 11.61
N ARG A 39 1.06 -2.30 12.77
CA ARG A 39 2.14 -3.19 13.26
C ARG A 39 1.68 -4.62 13.49
N ALA A 40 0.38 -4.85 13.71
CA ALA A 40 -0.17 -6.19 13.88
C ALA A 40 -0.13 -7.01 12.57
N TYR A 41 -0.11 -6.32 11.43
CA TYR A 41 -0.10 -6.94 10.10
C TYR A 41 1.26 -6.82 9.40
N PHE A 42 2.08 -5.86 9.82
CA PHE A 42 3.39 -5.59 9.25
C PHE A 42 4.46 -5.52 10.34
N ASP A 43 5.22 -6.60 10.48
CA ASP A 43 6.37 -6.66 11.38
C ASP A 43 7.62 -6.12 10.67
N ILE A 44 7.75 -4.79 10.67
CA ILE A 44 8.84 -4.07 10.01
C ILE A 44 9.81 -3.55 11.06
N ALA A 45 11.04 -4.07 11.06
CA ALA A 45 12.08 -3.63 12.00
C ALA A 45 12.49 -2.17 11.75
N SER A 46 12.74 -1.41 12.83
CA SER A 46 13.01 0.03 12.75
C SER A 46 14.38 0.39 12.21
N ASP A 47 15.31 -0.56 12.14
CA ASP A 47 16.67 -0.42 11.63
C ASP A 47 16.76 -0.54 10.11
N LEU A 48 15.67 -0.97 9.45
CA LEU A 48 15.60 -1.05 8.00
C LEU A 48 15.65 0.33 7.34
N THR A 49 16.23 0.39 6.14
CA THR A 49 16.12 1.59 5.30
C THR A 49 14.70 1.75 4.77
N ALA A 50 14.27 2.97 4.45
CA ALA A 50 12.92 3.22 3.93
C ALA A 50 12.59 2.38 2.68
N ASP A 51 13.55 2.18 1.79
CA ASP A 51 13.41 1.34 0.60
C ASP A 51 13.18 -0.14 0.95
N ARG A 52 13.88 -0.65 1.98
CA ARG A 52 13.70 -2.02 2.48
C ARG A 52 12.37 -2.20 3.20
N MET A 53 11.93 -1.20 3.96
CA MET A 53 10.60 -1.18 4.56
C MET A 53 9.52 -1.24 3.48
N GLU A 54 9.62 -0.40 2.44
CA GLU A 54 8.64 -0.38 1.34
C GLU A 54 8.62 -1.70 0.57
N THR A 55 9.79 -2.29 0.32
CA THR A 55 9.93 -3.61 -0.31
C THR A 55 9.23 -4.70 0.50
N ALA A 56 9.51 -4.78 1.81
CA ALA A 56 8.89 -5.77 2.69
C ALA A 56 7.36 -5.65 2.74
N ILE A 57 6.84 -4.41 2.75
CA ILE A 57 5.39 -4.17 2.70
C ILE A 57 4.81 -4.61 1.34
N CYS A 58 5.49 -4.33 0.22
CA CYS A 58 5.05 -4.76 -1.11
C CYS A 58 5.05 -6.29 -1.25
N GLU A 59 6.04 -6.97 -0.67
CA GLU A 59 6.10 -8.43 -0.59
C GLU A 59 4.94 -8.99 0.24
N ALA A 60 4.65 -8.38 1.40
CA ALA A 60 3.51 -8.76 2.22
C ALA A 60 2.17 -8.61 1.48
N ILE A 61 1.97 -7.51 0.73
CA ILE A 61 0.78 -7.31 -0.12
C ILE A 61 0.70 -8.39 -1.21
N THR A 62 1.83 -8.71 -1.84
CA THR A 62 1.88 -9.72 -2.91
C THR A 62 1.49 -11.11 -2.39
N ASN A 63 1.97 -11.45 -1.19
CA ASN A 63 1.68 -12.74 -0.55
C ASN A 63 0.26 -12.80 0.02
N THR A 64 -0.19 -11.73 0.67
CA THR A 64 -1.49 -11.64 1.34
C THR A 64 -2.20 -10.31 0.99
N PRO A 65 -2.92 -10.23 -0.13
CA PRO A 65 -3.46 -8.96 -0.64
C PRO A 65 -4.37 -8.20 0.34
N MET A 66 -5.06 -8.92 1.24
CA MET A 66 -5.96 -8.33 2.22
C MET A 66 -5.26 -7.45 3.26
N VAL A 67 -3.94 -7.61 3.46
CA VAL A 67 -3.21 -6.74 4.40
C VAL A 67 -3.18 -5.27 3.96
N PHE A 68 -3.48 -5.00 2.68
CA PHE A 68 -3.54 -3.65 2.13
C PHE A 68 -4.58 -2.76 2.85
N ALA A 69 -5.67 -3.34 3.37
CA ALA A 69 -6.67 -2.61 4.17
C ALA A 69 -6.07 -1.96 5.44
N HIS A 70 -4.91 -2.43 5.89
CA HIS A 70 -4.23 -1.95 7.09
C HIS A 70 -3.14 -0.93 6.78
N ILE A 71 -3.16 -0.32 5.59
CA ILE A 71 -2.23 0.73 5.16
C ILE A 71 -3.02 2.02 4.92
N THR A 72 -2.63 3.09 5.61
CA THR A 72 -3.17 4.43 5.38
C THR A 72 -2.24 5.22 4.46
N HIS A 73 -2.79 5.87 3.43
CA HIS A 73 -2.05 6.60 2.40
C HIS A 73 -0.93 5.77 1.74
N PRO A 74 -1.26 4.60 1.13
CA PRO A 74 -0.27 3.72 0.53
C PRO A 74 0.54 4.43 -0.56
N THR A 75 1.82 4.09 -0.66
CA THR A 75 2.69 4.65 -1.71
C THR A 75 2.26 4.18 -3.09
N PRO A 76 2.73 4.83 -4.18
CA PRO A 76 2.48 4.36 -5.53
C PRO A 76 2.97 2.92 -5.76
N ARG A 77 4.07 2.52 -5.13
CA ARG A 77 4.63 1.17 -5.25
C ARG A 77 3.73 0.12 -4.58
N MET A 78 3.22 0.41 -3.37
CA MET A 78 2.28 -0.47 -2.66
C MET A 78 0.97 -0.64 -3.43
N GLN A 79 0.41 0.45 -3.96
CA GLN A 79 -0.79 0.41 -4.80
C GLN A 79 -0.57 -0.44 -6.05
N ARG A 80 0.59 -0.33 -6.69
CA ARG A 80 0.94 -1.15 -7.86
C ARG A 80 1.06 -2.63 -7.54
N ALA A 81 1.58 -3.00 -6.37
CA ALA A 81 1.58 -4.39 -5.91
C ALA A 81 0.16 -4.96 -5.84
N LEU A 82 -0.80 -4.21 -5.28
CA LEU A 82 -2.21 -4.62 -5.26
C LEU A 82 -2.83 -4.68 -6.67
N LEU A 83 -2.58 -3.64 -7.49
CA LEU A 83 -3.09 -3.55 -8.86
C LEU A 83 -2.62 -4.72 -9.74
N ALA A 84 -1.36 -5.14 -9.62
CA ALA A 84 -0.83 -6.29 -10.36
C ALA A 84 -1.65 -7.57 -10.06
N ILE A 85 -2.04 -7.78 -8.80
CA ILE A 85 -2.85 -8.92 -8.38
C ILE A 85 -4.28 -8.81 -8.90
N ILE A 86 -4.89 -7.62 -8.82
CA ILE A 86 -6.22 -7.34 -9.37
C ILE A 86 -6.23 -7.66 -10.87
N HIS A 87 -5.28 -7.09 -11.62
CA HIS A 87 -5.18 -7.27 -13.05
C HIS A 87 -4.96 -8.75 -13.43
N ALA A 88 -4.06 -9.46 -12.74
CA ALA A 88 -3.84 -10.88 -12.96
C ALA A 88 -5.07 -11.75 -12.68
N ARG A 89 -5.96 -11.33 -11.77
CA ARG A 89 -7.25 -12.02 -11.51
C ARG A 89 -8.28 -11.71 -12.58
N LEU A 90 -8.42 -10.44 -12.96
CA LEU A 90 -9.33 -10.02 -14.04
C LEU A 90 -9.02 -10.75 -15.36
N ARG A 91 -7.73 -10.87 -15.72
CA ARG A 91 -7.32 -11.58 -16.94
C ARG A 91 -7.57 -13.09 -16.92
N ARG A 92 -7.57 -13.72 -15.75
CA ARG A 92 -7.79 -15.18 -15.62
C ARG A 92 -9.26 -15.57 -15.78
N GLY A 93 -10.20 -14.61 -15.82
CA GLY A 93 -11.63 -14.88 -16.04
C GLY A 93 -12.32 -15.62 -14.89
N GLY A 94 -11.76 -15.55 -13.67
CA GLY A 94 -12.33 -16.16 -12.47
C GLY A 94 -13.25 -15.19 -11.70
N THR A 95 -13.51 -15.49 -10.42
CA THR A 95 -14.26 -14.59 -9.52
C THR A 95 -13.62 -13.20 -9.52
N ALA A 96 -14.44 -12.18 -9.78
CA ALA A 96 -13.99 -10.79 -9.82
C ALA A 96 -13.37 -10.39 -8.46
N PRO A 97 -12.21 -9.70 -8.45
CA PRO A 97 -11.51 -9.33 -7.22
C PRO A 97 -12.17 -8.12 -6.53
N THR A 98 -13.47 -8.19 -6.24
CA THR A 98 -14.31 -7.10 -5.70
C THR A 98 -13.71 -6.50 -4.44
N ASP A 99 -13.31 -7.32 -3.47
CA ASP A 99 -12.75 -6.82 -2.20
C ASP A 99 -11.43 -6.06 -2.40
N LEU A 100 -10.58 -6.54 -3.32
CA LEU A 100 -9.30 -5.87 -3.63
C LEU A 100 -9.52 -4.51 -4.27
N VAL A 101 -10.51 -4.43 -5.17
CA VAL A 101 -10.89 -3.18 -5.83
C VAL A 101 -11.51 -2.21 -4.83
N ALA A 102 -12.35 -2.69 -3.91
CA ALA A 102 -12.91 -1.88 -2.84
C ALA A 102 -11.81 -1.27 -1.94
N MET A 103 -10.80 -2.06 -1.54
CA MET A 103 -9.65 -1.56 -0.78
C MET A 103 -8.86 -0.48 -1.53
N LEU A 104 -8.69 -0.64 -2.85
CA LEU A 104 -8.02 0.38 -3.67
C LEU A 104 -8.82 1.68 -3.74
N ILE A 105 -10.14 1.59 -3.91
CA ILE A 105 -11.04 2.76 -3.93
C ILE A 105 -10.94 3.52 -2.60
N ASP A 106 -11.05 2.82 -1.47
CA ASP A 106 -10.97 3.40 -0.13
C ASP A 106 -9.62 4.11 0.10
N ALA A 107 -8.53 3.46 -0.28
CA ALA A 107 -7.20 4.06 -0.19
C ALA A 107 -7.06 5.35 -1.03
N CYS A 108 -7.68 5.39 -2.21
CA CYS A 108 -7.61 6.53 -3.12
C CYS A 108 -8.58 7.67 -2.80
N ASP A 109 -9.53 7.48 -1.86
CA ASP A 109 -10.48 8.53 -1.46
C ASP A 109 -9.78 9.70 -0.75
N SER A 110 -8.68 9.42 -0.05
CA SER A 110 -7.87 10.46 0.58
C SER A 110 -7.02 11.23 -0.44
N PRO A 111 -7.06 12.59 -0.45
CA PRO A 111 -6.23 13.39 -1.34
C PRO A 111 -4.72 13.24 -1.04
N ARG A 112 -4.37 12.77 0.16
CA ARG A 112 -2.99 12.52 0.60
C ARG A 112 -2.40 11.24 0.01
N THR A 113 -3.24 10.34 -0.51
CA THR A 113 -2.77 9.14 -1.20
C THR A 113 -2.31 9.53 -2.60
N PRO A 114 -1.00 9.41 -2.93
CA PRO A 114 -0.51 9.73 -4.25
C PRO A 114 -1.09 8.76 -5.28
N GLU A 115 -1.24 9.20 -6.52
CA GLU A 115 -1.78 8.36 -7.58
C GLU A 115 -0.71 7.40 -8.13
N ALA A 116 -1.01 6.10 -8.15
CA ALA A 116 -0.10 5.07 -8.65
C ALA A 116 -0.14 4.86 -10.16
N LEU A 117 -1.29 5.16 -10.77
CA LEU A 117 -1.59 4.93 -12.17
C LEU A 117 -2.24 6.19 -12.75
N PRO A 118 -1.68 6.80 -13.80
CA PRO A 118 -2.24 8.01 -14.37
C PRO A 118 -3.71 7.84 -14.74
N GLY A 119 -4.57 8.74 -14.25
CA GLY A 119 -6.00 8.75 -14.57
C GLY A 119 -6.85 7.86 -13.66
N LEU A 120 -6.28 7.11 -12.72
CA LEU A 120 -7.03 6.36 -11.71
C LEU A 120 -7.97 7.27 -10.91
N ARG A 121 -7.50 8.43 -10.46
CA ARG A 121 -8.31 9.40 -9.71
C ARG A 121 -9.40 9.99 -10.58
N ALA A 122 -9.14 10.21 -11.87
CA ALA A 122 -10.15 10.67 -12.81
C ALA A 122 -11.23 9.60 -13.04
N ALA A 123 -10.86 8.33 -13.18
CA ALA A 123 -11.78 7.20 -13.30
C ALA A 123 -12.64 7.02 -12.04
N LEU A 124 -12.08 7.25 -10.85
CA LEU A 124 -12.84 7.26 -9.60
C LEU A 124 -13.80 8.45 -9.54
N ALA A 125 -13.35 9.64 -9.93
CA ALA A 125 -14.16 10.85 -9.94
C ALA A 125 -15.32 10.77 -10.94
N SER A 126 -15.17 10.06 -12.06
CA SER A 126 -16.29 9.85 -13.01
C SER A 126 -17.41 8.94 -12.49
N THR A 127 -17.23 8.34 -11.31
CA THR A 127 -18.25 7.53 -10.63
C THR A 127 -18.86 8.23 -9.43
N ASP A 128 -18.73 9.57 -9.35
CA ASP A 128 -19.36 10.34 -8.28
C ASP A 128 -20.89 10.17 -8.28
N GLY A 129 -21.47 9.98 -7.11
CA GLY A 129 -22.89 9.66 -6.94
C GLY A 129 -23.31 8.21 -7.27
N TYR A 130 -22.40 7.35 -7.75
CA TYR A 130 -22.71 5.93 -7.95
C TYR A 130 -22.78 5.19 -6.60
N ASP A 131 -23.62 4.16 -6.52
CA ASP A 131 -23.58 3.24 -5.39
C ASP A 131 -22.24 2.47 -5.34
N PRO A 132 -21.82 1.98 -4.16
CA PRO A 132 -20.51 1.32 -4.01
C PRO A 132 -20.29 0.15 -4.97
N SER A 133 -21.32 -0.63 -5.29
CA SER A 133 -21.20 -1.79 -6.18
C SER A 133 -20.98 -1.38 -7.63
N MET A 134 -21.65 -0.31 -8.09
CA MET A 134 -21.48 0.27 -9.41
C MET A 134 -20.10 0.94 -9.57
N ARG A 135 -19.59 1.61 -8.52
CA ARG A 135 -18.21 2.15 -8.50
C ARG A 135 -17.17 1.05 -8.69
N ILE A 136 -17.32 -0.08 -7.97
CA ILE A 136 -16.42 -1.22 -8.09
C ILE A 136 -16.49 -1.83 -9.50
N ALA A 137 -17.70 -2.08 -10.02
CA ALA A 137 -17.88 -2.64 -11.35
C ALA A 137 -17.28 -1.73 -12.44
N HIS A 138 -17.46 -0.41 -12.33
CA HIS A 138 -16.88 0.56 -13.24
C HIS A 138 -15.34 0.51 -13.22
N LEU A 139 -14.74 0.52 -12.03
CA LEU A 139 -13.29 0.46 -11.90
C LEU A 139 -12.73 -0.88 -12.38
N GLN A 140 -13.43 -2.00 -12.15
CA GLN A 140 -13.05 -3.32 -12.69
C GLN A 140 -13.03 -3.32 -14.22
N ALA A 141 -14.06 -2.76 -14.85
CA ALA A 141 -14.12 -2.64 -16.31
C ALA A 141 -12.99 -1.75 -16.85
N TRP A 142 -12.75 -0.60 -16.21
CA TRP A 142 -11.66 0.30 -16.57
C TRP A 142 -10.30 -0.38 -16.47
N LEU A 143 -10.03 -1.10 -15.37
CA LEU A 143 -8.77 -1.85 -15.18
C LEU A 143 -8.62 -3.02 -16.16
N ALA A 144 -9.72 -3.65 -16.57
CA ALA A 144 -9.70 -4.76 -17.53
C ALA A 144 -9.39 -4.31 -18.97
N ASP A 145 -9.76 -3.07 -19.33
CA ASP A 145 -9.51 -2.47 -20.64
C ASP A 145 -8.08 -1.91 -20.78
N MET A 146 -7.35 -1.74 -19.67
CA MET A 146 -5.99 -1.21 -19.73
C MET A 146 -5.04 -2.21 -20.42
N PRO A 147 -4.19 -1.76 -21.37
CA PRO A 147 -3.09 -2.58 -21.86
C PRO A 147 -2.20 -2.97 -20.68
N ALA A 148 -1.64 -4.19 -20.70
CA ALA A 148 -0.83 -4.76 -19.62
C ALA A 148 0.48 -3.95 -19.40
N ALA A 149 0.36 -2.77 -18.81
CA ALA A 149 1.46 -1.84 -18.53
C ALA A 149 2.00 -2.00 -17.10
N PHE A 150 1.38 -2.88 -16.30
CA PHE A 150 1.84 -3.18 -14.95
C PHE A 150 3.16 -3.97 -14.94
N ASP A 151 3.55 -4.62 -16.04
CA ASP A 151 4.76 -5.45 -16.17
C ASP A 151 6.07 -4.65 -16.28
N VAL A 152 6.02 -3.31 -16.38
CA VAL A 152 7.23 -2.46 -16.42
C VAL A 152 7.78 -2.17 -15.02
N ILE A 153 7.08 -2.60 -13.96
CA ILE A 153 7.40 -2.22 -12.59
C ILE A 153 7.86 -3.46 -11.83
N GLU A 154 9.15 -3.73 -12.03
CA GLU A 154 9.99 -4.74 -11.36
C GLU A 154 9.81 -6.20 -11.78
N ALA A 155 10.50 -6.56 -12.87
CA ALA A 155 11.08 -7.89 -12.93
C ALA A 155 12.17 -7.99 -11.84
N PRO A 156 12.07 -8.89 -10.84
CA PRO A 156 13.21 -9.16 -9.98
C PRO A 156 14.34 -9.68 -10.84
N VAL A 157 15.48 -8.97 -10.85
CA VAL A 157 16.73 -9.48 -11.41
C VAL A 157 17.04 -10.78 -10.67
N ARG A 158 16.70 -11.91 -11.29
CA ARG A 158 17.24 -13.21 -10.88
C ARG A 158 18.73 -13.16 -11.19
N VAL A 159 19.53 -12.91 -10.15
CA VAL A 159 20.95 -13.22 -10.19
C VAL A 159 21.05 -14.74 -10.35
N ARG A 160 21.30 -15.19 -11.59
CA ARG A 160 21.73 -16.56 -11.83
C ARG A 160 23.13 -16.69 -11.24
N GLY A 161 23.28 -17.63 -10.30
CA GLY A 161 24.59 -18.19 -9.95
C GLY A 161 25.17 -19.02 -11.08
#